data_AF-A0A5E6M9Z2-F1
#
_entry.id   AF-A0A5E6M9Z2-F1
#
_cell.length_a   1.000
_cell.length_b   1.000
_cell.length_c   1.000
_cell.angle_alpha   90.00
_cell.angle_beta   90.00
_cell.angle_gamma   90.00
#
_symmetry.space_group_name_H-M   'P 1'
#
loop_
_entity.id
_entity.type
_entity.pdbx_description
1 polymer ?
#
loop_
_entity_poly.entity_id
_entity_poly.type
_entity_poly.pdbx_seq_one_letter_code
_entity_poly.pdbx_strand_id
1 'polypeptide(L)'
;MPNTFGHLFRITTWGESHGGGVGVVVDGCPPRLPLSEEEIQRELNRRRPGQSRLTTQRKESDRVEILSGTLEGLTLGTPILLWVRNEDARPEAYEEMREVFRPSHADYTYQAKYGIRNWMGGG
;
A
#
# COMPACT_ATOMS: atom_id res chain seq x y z
N MET A 1 -1.05 -9.08 -13.27
CA MET A 1 0.19 -9.09 -12.47
C MET A 1 -0.17 -9.85 -11.21
N PRO A 2 0.60 -10.87 -10.80
CA PRO A 2 0.34 -11.49 -9.51
C PRO A 2 0.61 -10.44 -8.41
N ASN A 3 -0.35 -10.26 -7.51
CA ASN A 3 -0.21 -9.40 -6.32
C ASN A 3 0.13 -10.20 -5.06
N THR A 4 0.37 -11.50 -5.20
CA THR A 4 0.75 -12.42 -4.12
C THR A 4 2.17 -12.93 -4.32
N PHE A 5 2.97 -12.89 -3.26
CA PHE A 5 4.31 -13.46 -3.20
C PHE A 5 4.41 -14.52 -2.10
N GLY A 6 5.10 -15.63 -2.38
CA GLY A 6 5.34 -16.72 -1.41
C GLY A 6 4.46 -17.96 -1.61
N HIS A 7 4.75 -19.01 -0.82
CA HIS A 7 4.10 -20.33 -0.93
C HIS A 7 3.43 -20.80 0.35
N LEU A 8 4.18 -20.88 1.46
CA LEU A 8 3.62 -21.22 2.78
C LEU A 8 3.31 -19.95 3.55
N PHE A 9 4.30 -19.05 3.63
CA PHE A 9 4.12 -17.68 4.06
C PHE A 9 3.82 -16.83 2.83
N ARG A 10 2.62 -16.27 2.74
CA ARG A 10 2.15 -15.54 1.56
C ARG A 10 1.83 -14.10 1.91
N ILE A 11 2.22 -13.19 1.02
CA ILE A 11 2.00 -11.75 1.16
C ILE A 11 1.19 -11.31 -0.05
N THR A 12 -0.02 -10.80 0.18
CA THR A 12 -0.91 -10.31 -0.88
C THR A 12 -1.19 -8.83 -0.70
N THR A 13 -0.74 -7.99 -1.64
CA THR A 13 -0.95 -6.53 -1.58
C THR A 13 -2.25 -6.13 -2.24
N TRP A 14 -2.87 -5.06 -1.75
CA TRP A 14 -4.09 -4.48 -2.32
C TRP A 14 -4.12 -2.96 -2.17
N GLY A 15 -5.03 -2.33 -2.92
CA GLY A 15 -5.31 -0.90 -2.87
C GLY A 15 -4.53 -0.07 -3.91
N GLU A 16 -5.07 1.10 -4.21
CA GLU A 16 -4.54 2.09 -5.13
C GLU A 16 -4.07 3.33 -4.36
N SER A 17 -3.08 4.06 -4.90
CA SER A 17 -2.50 5.24 -4.23
C SER A 17 -3.46 6.41 -4.05
N HIS A 18 -4.56 6.42 -4.81
CA HIS A 18 -5.62 7.43 -4.70
C HIS A 18 -6.97 6.81 -4.30
N GLY A 19 -6.98 5.53 -3.90
CA GLY A 19 -8.14 4.87 -3.30
C GLY A 19 -8.30 5.20 -1.81
N GLY A 20 -9.15 4.46 -1.11
CA GLY A 20 -9.38 4.65 0.34
C GLY A 20 -8.17 4.27 1.23
N GLY A 21 -7.20 3.54 0.68
CA GLY A 21 -5.97 3.14 1.35
C GLY A 21 -5.27 2.02 0.60
N VAL A 22 -4.11 1.65 1.11
CA VAL A 22 -3.33 0.50 0.64
C VAL A 22 -3.11 -0.47 1.79
N GLY A 23 -2.84 -1.72 1.47
CA GLY A 23 -2.64 -2.70 2.52
C GLY A 23 -2.09 -4.02 2.04
N VAL A 24 -2.01 -4.94 2.97
CA VAL A 24 -1.51 -6.29 2.73
C VAL A 24 -2.23 -7.30 3.60
N VAL A 25 -2.46 -8.48 3.05
CA VAL A 25 -2.85 -9.67 3.78
C VAL A 25 -1.64 -10.60 3.86
N VAL A 26 -1.27 -11.00 5.07
CA VAL A 26 -0.21 -11.98 5.33
C VAL A 26 -0.86 -13.28 5.79
N ASP A 27 -0.66 -14.34 5.02
CA ASP A 27 -1.17 -15.69 5.29
C ASP A 27 -0.02 -16.65 5.63
N GLY A 28 -0.30 -17.67 6.44
CA GLY A 28 0.68 -18.67 6.88
C GLY A 28 1.67 -18.21 7.94
N CYS A 29 1.39 -17.09 8.63
CA CYS A 29 2.15 -16.69 9.81
C CYS A 29 1.82 -17.64 10.98
N PRO A 30 2.82 -18.24 11.66
CA PRO A 30 2.55 -19.10 12.82
C PRO A 30 1.84 -18.34 13.96
N PRO A 31 1.03 -19.03 14.80
CA PRO A 31 0.41 -18.42 15.96
C PRO A 31 1.42 -18.16 17.09
N ARG A 32 1.05 -17.26 18.01
CA ARG A 32 1.78 -16.89 19.24
C ARG A 32 3.09 -16.15 19.01
N LEU A 33 3.26 -15.53 17.84
CA LEU A 33 4.36 -14.59 17.62
C LEU A 33 3.93 -13.19 18.10
N PRO A 34 4.81 -12.44 18.79
CA PRO A 34 4.53 -11.05 19.10
C PRO A 34 4.41 -10.25 17.81
N LEU A 35 3.34 -9.48 17.69
CA LEU A 35 3.11 -8.55 16.59
C LEU A 35 2.42 -7.28 17.10
N SER A 36 2.97 -6.11 16.81
CA SER A 36 2.38 -4.83 17.20
C SER A 36 2.36 -3.80 16.06
N GLU A 37 1.43 -2.85 16.11
CA GLU A 37 1.38 -1.76 15.13
C GLU A 37 2.63 -0.86 15.25
N GLU A 38 3.15 -0.66 16.46
CA GLU A 38 4.31 0.20 16.70
C GLU A 38 5.58 -0.30 16.02
N GLU A 39 5.81 -1.62 15.99
CA GLU A 39 6.97 -2.16 15.28
C GLU A 39 6.85 -2.02 13.76
N ILE A 40 5.65 -2.23 13.22
CA ILE A 40 5.40 -2.03 11.79
C ILE A 40 5.52 -0.54 11.44
N GLN A 41 5.00 0.33 12.30
CA GLN A 41 5.07 1.78 12.13
C GLN A 41 6.52 2.29 12.11
N ARG A 42 7.42 1.70 12.90
CA ARG A 42 8.86 2.03 12.83
C ARG A 42 9.43 1.78 11.44
N GLU A 43 9.09 0.66 10.81
CA GLU A 43 9.53 0.34 9.45
C GLU A 43 8.87 1.24 8.40
N LEU A 44 7.57 1.56 8.55
CA LEU A 44 6.90 2.53 7.68
C LEU A 44 7.52 3.92 7.78
N ASN A 45 7.85 4.37 8.99
CA ASN A 45 8.50 5.66 9.21
C ASN A 45 9.89 5.73 8.56
N ARG A 46 10.63 4.61 8.54
CA ARG A 46 11.92 4.49 7.82
C ARG A 46 11.73 4.60 6.30
N ARG A 47 10.65 4.02 5.76
CA ARG A 47 10.32 4.04 4.33
C ARG A 47 9.79 5.39 3.84
N ARG A 48 9.08 6.13 4.70
CA ARG A 48 8.30 7.31 4.31
C ARG A 48 9.18 8.34 3.56
N PRO A 49 8.75 8.83 2.38
CA PRO A 49 9.42 9.93 1.70
C PRO A 49 9.25 11.25 2.49
N GLY A 50 9.97 12.31 2.14
CA GLY A 50 9.91 13.58 2.89
C GLY A 50 10.95 13.71 4.01
N GLN A 51 11.86 12.73 4.17
CA GLN A 51 12.99 12.83 5.11
C GLN A 51 14.07 13.82 4.67
N SER A 52 13.99 14.35 3.45
CA SER A 52 14.89 15.40 2.95
C SER A 52 14.13 16.53 2.25
N ARG A 53 14.75 17.70 2.15
CA ARG A 53 14.22 18.86 1.40
C ARG A 53 13.99 18.60 -0.10
N LEU A 54 14.50 17.50 -0.65
CA LEU A 54 14.41 17.15 -2.08
C LEU A 54 13.26 16.20 -2.40
N THR A 55 12.62 15.63 -1.38
CA THR A 55 11.53 14.66 -1.53
C THR A 55 10.16 15.32 -1.43
N THR A 56 9.12 14.61 -1.86
CA THR A 56 7.71 15.08 -1.83
C THR A 56 7.33 15.72 -0.49
N GLN A 57 6.58 16.83 -0.55
CA GLN A 57 6.07 17.55 0.61
C GLN A 57 4.86 16.89 1.28
N ARG A 58 4.32 15.80 0.70
CA ARG A 58 3.18 15.08 1.30
C ARG A 58 3.58 14.57 2.68
N LYS A 59 2.77 14.93 3.67
CA LYS A 59 2.84 14.39 5.03
C LYS A 59 1.73 13.36 5.19
N GLU A 60 1.82 12.26 4.46
CA GLU A 60 1.01 11.09 4.79
C GLU A 60 1.53 10.55 6.13
N SER A 61 0.64 10.40 7.11
CA SER A 61 1.00 9.87 8.42
C SER A 61 1.47 8.40 8.32
N ASP A 62 1.15 7.72 7.20
CA ASP A 62 1.42 6.31 6.94
C ASP A 62 1.07 5.44 8.15
N ARG A 63 -0.07 5.74 8.79
CA ARG A 63 -0.49 5.02 10.00
C ARG A 63 -1.02 3.65 9.62
N VAL A 64 -0.40 2.61 10.16
CA VAL A 64 -0.86 1.23 9.99
C VAL A 64 -1.88 0.83 11.04
N GLU A 65 -2.88 0.07 10.61
CA GLU A 65 -3.86 -0.60 11.45
C GLU A 65 -3.84 -2.10 11.19
N ILE A 66 -3.80 -2.91 12.25
CA ILE A 66 -3.98 -4.37 12.18
C ILE A 66 -5.47 -4.67 12.34
N LEU A 67 -6.12 -5.10 11.26
CA LEU A 67 -7.57 -5.33 11.23
C LEU A 67 -7.97 -6.77 11.55
N SER A 68 -7.03 -7.73 11.47
CA SER A 68 -7.28 -9.14 11.80
C SER A 68 -5.98 -9.91 12.04
N GLY A 69 -6.10 -11.17 12.47
CA GLY A 69 -4.98 -12.11 12.59
C GLY A 69 -4.16 -11.97 13.88
N THR A 70 -4.55 -11.06 14.78
CA THR A 70 -3.93 -10.87 16.09
C THR A 70 -4.98 -10.82 17.21
N LEU A 71 -4.54 -11.16 18.42
CA LEU A 71 -5.26 -10.95 19.67
C LEU A 71 -4.23 -10.65 20.76
N GLU A 72 -4.43 -9.57 21.51
CA GLU A 72 -3.55 -9.16 22.64
C GLU A 72 -2.05 -9.10 22.26
N GLY A 73 -1.74 -8.61 21.05
CA GLY A 73 -0.36 -8.46 20.56
C GLY A 73 0.30 -9.76 20.11
N LEU A 74 -0.47 -10.84 19.97
CA LEU A 74 0.00 -12.13 19.46
C LEU A 74 -0.72 -12.53 18.18
N THR A 75 0.00 -13.14 17.24
CA THR A 75 -0.58 -13.71 16.02
C THR A 75 -1.47 -14.92 16.34
N LEU A 76 -2.56 -15.08 15.61
CA LEU A 76 -3.52 -16.16 15.80
C LEU A 76 -3.29 -17.37 14.88
N GLY A 77 -2.39 -17.26 13.90
CA GLY A 77 -2.24 -18.26 12.84
C GLY A 77 -3.20 -18.07 11.68
N THR A 78 -4.22 -17.23 11.85
CA THR A 78 -5.14 -16.79 10.78
C THR A 78 -4.52 -15.63 9.98
N PRO A 79 -5.05 -15.32 8.78
CA PRO A 79 -4.52 -14.21 7.98
C PRO A 79 -4.51 -12.88 8.73
N ILE A 80 -3.42 -12.14 8.58
CA ILE A 80 -3.20 -10.84 9.19
C ILE A 80 -3.46 -9.78 8.14
N LEU A 81 -4.49 -8.96 8.35
CA LEU A 81 -4.81 -7.82 7.48
C LEU A 81 -4.20 -6.55 8.05
N LEU A 82 -3.34 -5.91 7.27
CA LEU A 82 -2.76 -4.60 7.54
C LEU A 82 -3.36 -3.58 6.58
N TRP A 83 -3.75 -2.42 7.11
CA TRP A 83 -4.29 -1.31 6.33
C TRP A 83 -3.56 -0.02 6.67
N VAL A 84 -3.24 0.76 5.63
CA VAL A 84 -2.75 2.13 5.73
C VAL A 84 -3.72 3.01 4.95
N ARG A 85 -4.32 3.98 5.64
CA ARG A 85 -5.29 4.89 5.03
C ARG A 85 -4.59 5.98 4.22
N ASN A 86 -5.13 6.28 3.04
CA ASN A 86 -4.70 7.44 2.26
C ASN A 86 -5.42 8.69 2.82
N GLU A 87 -4.68 9.59 3.46
CA GLU A 87 -5.26 10.79 4.12
C GLU A 87 -5.25 12.06 3.24
N ASP A 88 -4.31 12.17 2.29
CA ASP A 88 -4.10 13.38 1.48
C ASP A 88 -4.09 13.05 -0.03
N ALA A 89 -5.06 12.25 -0.47
CA ALA A 89 -5.27 12.03 -1.90
C ALA A 89 -5.82 13.33 -2.52
N ARG A 90 -5.00 13.99 -3.35
CA ARG A 90 -5.37 15.19 -4.12
C ARG A 90 -5.50 14.85 -5.60
N PRO A 91 -6.65 14.31 -6.03
CA PRO A 91 -6.84 13.89 -7.41
C PRO A 91 -6.73 15.06 -8.41
N GLU A 92 -7.06 16.28 -7.99
CA GLU A 92 -7.06 17.49 -8.84
C GLU A 92 -5.64 17.87 -9.30
N ALA A 93 -4.62 17.51 -8.53
CA ALA A 93 -3.22 17.78 -8.90
C ALA A 93 -2.75 17.01 -10.14
N TYR A 94 -3.55 16.05 -10.63
CA TYR A 94 -3.21 15.17 -11.75
C TYR A 94 -4.12 15.36 -12.97
N GLU A 95 -5.02 16.35 -12.97
CA GLU A 95 -6.06 16.48 -13.99
C GLU A 95 -5.50 16.57 -15.42
N GLU A 96 -4.38 17.27 -15.60
CA GLU A 96 -3.67 17.37 -16.88
C GLU A 96 -3.16 16.00 -17.39
N MET A 97 -2.94 15.03 -16.51
CA MET A 97 -2.49 13.67 -16.86
C MET A 97 -3.61 12.77 -17.38
N ARG A 98 -4.86 13.26 -17.36
CA ARG A 98 -6.01 12.51 -17.88
C ARG A 98 -5.90 12.20 -19.37
N GLU A 99 -5.25 13.07 -20.14
CA GLU A 99 -5.11 12.94 -21.59
C GLU A 99 -3.69 12.57 -22.04
N VAL A 100 -2.72 12.59 -21.12
CA VAL A 100 -1.30 12.37 -21.44
C VAL A 100 -0.79 11.05 -20.87
N PHE A 101 0.01 10.32 -21.64
CA PHE A 101 0.82 9.20 -21.13
C PHE A 101 2.16 9.72 -20.66
N ARG A 102 2.51 9.56 -19.38
CA ARG A 102 3.78 10.05 -18.87
C ARG A 102 4.92 9.20 -19.42
N PRO A 103 5.98 9.83 -19.96
CA PRO A 103 7.18 9.10 -20.36
C PRO A 103 7.73 8.26 -19.20
N SER A 104 8.17 7.04 -19.52
CA SER A 104 8.72 6.07 -18.56
C SER A 104 7.75 5.61 -17.45
N HIS A 105 6.45 5.85 -17.57
CA HIS A 105 5.42 5.33 -16.64
C HIS A 105 4.60 4.20 -17.29
N ALA A 106 3.88 3.45 -16.44
CA ALA A 106 3.04 2.33 -16.85
C ALA A 106 1.72 2.74 -17.53
N ASP A 107 1.44 4.04 -17.68
CA ASP A 107 0.14 4.55 -18.11
C ASP A 107 -0.37 3.90 -19.42
N TYR A 108 0.47 3.89 -20.46
CA TYR A 108 0.12 3.34 -21.76
C TYR A 108 0.00 1.81 -21.72
N THR A 109 0.95 1.12 -21.09
CA THR A 109 0.97 -0.35 -21.05
C THR A 109 -0.18 -0.91 -20.23
N TYR A 110 -0.62 -0.20 -19.19
CA TYR A 110 -1.80 -0.57 -18.41
C TYR A 110 -3.08 -0.44 -19.25
N GLN A 111 -3.27 0.71 -19.91
CA GLN A 111 -4.43 0.92 -20.79
C GLN A 111 -4.45 -0.07 -21.96
N ALA A 112 -3.32 -0.30 -22.61
CA ALA A 112 -3.22 -1.25 -23.73
C ALA A 112 -3.56 -2.68 -23.29
N LYS A 113 -3.23 -3.07 -22.05
CA LYS A 113 -3.47 -4.41 -21.53
C LYS A 113 -4.90 -4.63 -21.02
N TYR A 114 -5.45 -3.64 -20.30
CA TYR A 114 -6.71 -3.81 -19.56
C TYR A 114 -7.87 -2.93 -20.09
N GLY A 115 -7.62 -2.04 -21.06
CA GLY A 115 -8.63 -1.15 -21.64
C GLY A 115 -9.03 0.05 -20.77
N ILE A 116 -8.48 0.15 -19.56
CA ILE A 116 -8.76 1.22 -18.58
C ILE A 116 -7.46 1.73 -17.97
N ARG A 117 -7.49 2.98 -17.49
CA ARG A 117 -6.39 3.62 -16.76
C ARG A 117 -6.92 4.61 -15.70
N ASN A 118 -6.47 4.44 -14.47
CA ASN A 118 -6.51 5.40 -13.39
C ASN A 118 -5.34 6.38 -13.52
N TRP A 119 -5.59 7.49 -14.20
CA TRP A 119 -4.61 8.56 -14.44
C TRP A 119 -4.15 9.27 -13.15
N MET A 120 -4.93 9.19 -12.07
CA MET A 120 -4.59 9.82 -10.77
C MET A 120 -3.45 9.06 -10.08
N GLY A 121 -3.38 7.74 -10.24
CA GLY A 121 -2.23 6.96 -9.79
C GLY A 121 -2.57 5.50 -9.54
N GLY A 122 -1.67 4.62 -10.00
CA GLY A 122 -1.72 3.17 -9.76
C GLY A 122 -2.96 2.52 -10.38
N GLY A 123 -2.76 1.87 -11.53
CA GLY A 123 -3.83 1.26 -12.32
C GLY A 123 -3.86 1.86 -13.70
#